data_AF-A0A960PX81-F1
#
_entry.id   AF-A0A960PX81-F1
#
_cell.length_a   1.000
_cell.length_b   1.000
_cell.length_c   1.000
_cell.angle_alpha   90.00
_cell.angle_beta   90.00
_cell.angle_gamma   90.00
#
_symmetry.space_group_name_H-M   'P 1'
#
loop_
_entity.id
_entity.type
_entity.pdbx_description
1 polymer ?
#
loop_
_entity_poly.entity_id
_entity_poly.type
_entity_poly.pdbx_seq_one_letter_code
_entity_poly.pdbx_strand_id
1 'polypeptide(L)'
;MGLMMKWALGLWLGCLVWAQDPIGLAAIPHLEGGDASERLISAYVQRHPQIDQIIEPDDAGDLFRILNRMADEGKQVGFLIIAGHGARENPSVKLGKGMIMPDDVNVLELCRELQRSKAAKRVNDEQGVVNSAVEFSIEQTTKRLAELRTVSRALAPGAEVVLLNCSSYATPSGQAFVSDLGQALMSRNGGTIRASRNDITIGQAETLFQYLVRKATGAAPPTGGEIPVEGDWDVVPIAARHQIDPQTNCPAPIPNAHFLFLHGVDFEVLNPETRQYESGTSMKTPTSEWHLDDGSFRFASQKDGFEVEIYWDDMPMVLEPLNPVPFNVQIHKRGPRLASVAMTPVMRMETWRLSLAHGTHAQRVGVNAHRVTLEKETDVVDGYMELQIEAAGYGGDVVDGEVVGASGRMFKRSKPGEYDVFFLELQCHGIAKVRWTFVPRDSPHRKK
;
A
#
# COMPACT_ATOMS: atom_id res chain seq x y z
N MET A 1 -36.57 -20.27 50.09
CA MET A 1 -35.31 -20.50 49.34
C MET A 1 -35.43 -21.37 48.08
N GLY A 2 -36.63 -21.86 47.69
CA GLY A 2 -36.80 -22.75 46.51
C GLY A 2 -37.32 -22.12 45.21
N LEU A 3 -37.64 -20.82 45.19
CA LEU A 3 -38.24 -20.15 44.01
C LEU A 3 -37.25 -19.36 43.14
N MET A 4 -36.04 -19.07 43.62
CA MET A 4 -35.02 -18.33 42.84
C MET A 4 -34.23 -19.20 41.86
N MET A 5 -34.31 -20.54 41.97
CA MET A 5 -33.50 -21.45 41.15
C MET A 5 -34.17 -21.86 39.84
N LYS A 6 -35.47 -21.60 39.65
CA LYS A 6 -36.19 -21.90 38.39
C LYS A 6 -36.02 -20.82 37.30
N TRP A 7 -35.71 -19.58 37.67
CA TRP A 7 -35.45 -18.51 36.70
C TRP A 7 -34.01 -18.54 36.15
N ALA A 8 -33.06 -19.12 36.89
CA ALA A 8 -31.67 -19.25 36.45
C ALA A 8 -31.49 -20.30 35.34
N LEU A 9 -32.31 -21.35 35.28
CA LEU A 9 -32.23 -22.35 34.19
C LEU A 9 -32.95 -21.92 32.91
N GLY A 10 -33.97 -21.06 32.98
CA GLY A 10 -34.68 -20.56 31.79
C GLY A 10 -33.89 -19.55 30.96
N LEU A 11 -32.98 -18.81 31.60
CA LEU A 11 -32.10 -17.83 30.94
C LEU A 11 -30.82 -18.44 30.34
N TRP A 12 -30.49 -19.70 30.68
CA TRP A 12 -29.28 -20.36 30.17
C TRP A 12 -29.52 -21.16 28.88
N LEU A 13 -30.76 -21.61 28.65
CA LEU A 13 -31.15 -22.32 27.42
C LEU A 13 -31.45 -21.40 26.22
N GLY A 14 -31.51 -20.08 26.43
CA GLY A 14 -31.82 -19.08 25.39
C GLY A 14 -30.61 -18.56 24.60
N CYS A 15 -29.37 -18.93 24.97
CA CYS A 15 -28.15 -18.48 24.29
C CYS A 15 -27.38 -19.61 23.58
N LEU A 16 -28.03 -20.74 23.31
CA LEU A 16 -27.57 -21.63 22.23
C LEU A 16 -28.01 -21.00 20.90
N VAL A 17 -27.34 -19.91 20.52
CA VAL A 17 -27.29 -19.51 19.12
C VAL A 17 -26.58 -20.66 18.43
N TRP A 18 -27.34 -21.50 17.73
CA TRP A 18 -26.79 -22.51 16.85
C TRP A 18 -25.95 -21.73 15.85
N ALA A 19 -24.62 -21.79 16.01
CA ALA A 19 -23.71 -21.22 15.04
C ALA A 19 -24.06 -21.89 13.71
N GLN A 20 -24.68 -21.14 12.81
CA GLN A 20 -24.96 -21.63 11.47
C GLN A 20 -23.62 -21.85 10.80
N ASP A 21 -23.47 -22.98 10.12
CA ASP A 21 -22.27 -23.23 9.32
C ASP A 21 -22.09 -22.06 8.33
N PRO A 22 -20.86 -21.54 8.18
CA PRO A 22 -20.61 -20.48 7.22
C PRO A 22 -21.04 -20.90 5.82
N ILE A 23 -21.79 -20.06 5.14
CA ILE A 23 -22.26 -20.33 3.78
C ILE A 23 -21.18 -19.95 2.77
N GLY A 24 -21.28 -20.48 1.56
CA GLY A 24 -20.60 -19.87 0.42
C GLY A 24 -21.50 -18.95 -0.39
N LEU A 25 -20.89 -17.88 -0.86
CA LEU A 25 -21.53 -16.80 -1.59
C LEU A 25 -20.75 -16.54 -2.87
N ALA A 26 -21.44 -16.28 -3.97
CA ALA A 26 -20.81 -15.75 -5.17
C ALA A 26 -21.44 -14.43 -5.59
N ALA A 27 -20.58 -13.44 -5.82
CA ALA A 27 -20.92 -12.18 -6.46
C ALA A 27 -20.48 -12.25 -7.92
N ILE A 28 -21.46 -12.22 -8.83
CA ILE A 28 -21.23 -12.29 -10.28
C ILE A 28 -21.84 -11.05 -10.96
N PRO A 29 -21.35 -10.62 -12.14
CA PRO A 29 -21.98 -9.53 -12.87
C PRO A 29 -23.37 -9.94 -13.36
N HIS A 30 -24.26 -8.96 -13.49
CA HIS A 30 -25.60 -9.18 -14.06
C HIS A 30 -25.50 -9.69 -15.50
N LEU A 31 -26.18 -10.79 -15.81
CA LEU A 31 -25.97 -11.52 -17.08
C LEU A 31 -26.82 -11.03 -18.25
N GLU A 32 -27.78 -10.13 -18.02
CA GLU A 32 -28.62 -9.60 -19.10
C GLU A 32 -27.76 -8.74 -20.04
N GLY A 33 -27.42 -9.31 -21.20
CA GLY A 33 -26.48 -8.71 -22.16
C GLY A 33 -25.00 -9.03 -21.90
N GLY A 34 -24.69 -9.92 -20.95
CA GLY A 34 -23.33 -10.31 -20.63
C GLY A 34 -22.62 -11.07 -21.76
N ASP A 35 -21.29 -11.02 -21.75
CA ASP A 35 -20.48 -11.67 -22.79
C ASP A 35 -20.43 -13.21 -22.64
N ALA A 36 -19.72 -13.89 -23.54
CA ALA A 36 -19.61 -15.36 -23.47
C ALA A 36 -18.85 -15.83 -22.21
N SER A 37 -17.86 -15.05 -21.77
CA SER A 37 -17.02 -15.36 -20.61
C SER A 37 -17.81 -15.20 -19.31
N GLU A 38 -18.56 -14.10 -19.15
CA GLU A 38 -19.43 -13.82 -18.00
C GLU A 38 -20.49 -14.93 -17.82
N ARG A 39 -21.13 -15.37 -18.93
CA ARG A 39 -22.11 -16.47 -18.90
C ARG A 39 -21.49 -17.81 -18.51
N LEU A 40 -20.30 -18.12 -19.02
CA LEU A 40 -19.61 -19.36 -18.70
C LEU A 40 -19.16 -19.38 -17.23
N ILE A 41 -18.57 -18.28 -16.76
CA ILE A 41 -18.18 -18.10 -15.36
C ILE A 41 -19.39 -18.28 -14.46
N SER A 42 -20.52 -17.65 -14.77
CA SER A 42 -21.75 -17.81 -13.99
C SER A 42 -22.23 -19.26 -13.95
N ALA A 43 -22.24 -19.95 -15.09
CA ALA A 43 -22.60 -21.37 -15.15
C ALA A 43 -21.64 -22.27 -14.36
N TYR A 44 -20.37 -21.89 -14.22
CA TYR A 44 -19.41 -22.60 -13.37
C TYR A 44 -19.65 -22.35 -11.89
N VAL A 45 -19.78 -21.08 -11.51
CA VAL A 45 -20.05 -20.66 -10.14
C VAL A 45 -21.33 -21.30 -9.60
N GLN A 46 -22.40 -21.37 -10.41
CA GLN A 46 -23.67 -22.03 -10.07
C GLN A 46 -23.54 -23.53 -9.75
N ARG A 47 -22.49 -24.18 -10.26
CA ARG A 47 -22.25 -25.62 -10.04
C ARG A 47 -21.22 -25.87 -8.93
N HIS A 48 -20.67 -24.83 -8.32
CA HIS A 48 -19.64 -24.98 -7.31
C HIS A 48 -20.26 -25.50 -5.99
N PRO A 49 -19.82 -26.64 -5.44
CA PRO A 49 -20.48 -27.30 -4.32
C PRO A 49 -20.39 -26.53 -2.99
N GLN A 50 -19.50 -25.55 -2.90
CA GLN A 50 -19.42 -24.66 -1.73
C GLN A 50 -20.28 -23.40 -1.87
N ILE A 51 -20.94 -23.14 -3.01
CA ILE A 51 -21.73 -21.92 -3.20
C ILE A 51 -23.20 -22.21 -2.92
N ASP A 52 -23.70 -21.64 -1.83
CA ASP A 52 -25.10 -21.76 -1.41
C ASP A 52 -25.98 -20.64 -1.99
N GLN A 53 -25.38 -19.46 -2.20
CA GLN A 53 -26.09 -18.28 -2.65
C GLN A 53 -25.31 -17.53 -3.74
N ILE A 54 -26.05 -16.99 -4.71
CA ILE A 54 -25.53 -16.12 -5.76
C ILE A 54 -26.21 -14.76 -5.64
N ILE A 55 -25.41 -13.71 -5.80
CA ILE A 55 -25.85 -12.32 -5.82
C ILE A 55 -25.28 -11.63 -7.06
N GLU A 56 -26.01 -10.63 -7.55
CA GLU A 56 -25.65 -9.86 -8.74
C GLU A 56 -25.56 -8.38 -8.39
N PRO A 57 -24.51 -7.94 -7.68
CA PRO A 57 -24.39 -6.55 -7.26
C PRO A 57 -24.20 -5.63 -8.46
N ASP A 58 -24.87 -4.48 -8.45
CA ASP A 58 -24.71 -3.46 -9.49
C ASP A 58 -23.32 -2.80 -9.41
N ASP A 59 -22.81 -2.55 -8.20
CA ASP A 59 -21.54 -1.85 -7.93
C ASP A 59 -20.92 -2.30 -6.58
N ALA A 60 -19.75 -1.74 -6.24
CA ALA A 60 -19.05 -2.06 -5.00
C ALA A 60 -19.88 -1.76 -3.74
N GLY A 61 -20.61 -0.64 -3.74
CA GLY A 61 -21.46 -0.24 -2.63
C GLY A 61 -22.63 -1.20 -2.41
N ASP A 62 -23.22 -1.71 -3.49
CA ASP A 62 -24.28 -2.73 -3.40
C ASP A 62 -23.75 -4.06 -2.87
N LEU A 63 -22.58 -4.51 -3.33
CA LEU A 63 -21.90 -5.69 -2.77
C LEU A 63 -21.69 -5.54 -1.25
N PHE A 64 -21.11 -4.42 -0.82
CA PHE A 64 -20.85 -4.18 0.61
C PHE A 64 -22.14 -4.07 1.43
N ARG A 65 -23.21 -3.48 0.87
CA ARG A 65 -24.53 -3.43 1.53
C ARG A 65 -25.14 -4.81 1.70
N ILE A 66 -25.02 -5.69 0.70
CA ILE A 66 -25.50 -7.08 0.77
C ILE A 66 -24.74 -7.84 1.87
N LEU A 67 -23.41 -7.73 1.90
CA LEU A 67 -22.58 -8.37 2.94
C LEU A 67 -22.91 -7.83 4.34
N ASN A 68 -23.11 -6.51 4.48
CA ASN A 68 -23.52 -5.91 5.74
C ASN A 68 -24.86 -6.44 6.25
N ARG A 69 -25.85 -6.55 5.34
CA ARG A 69 -27.15 -7.14 5.67
C ARG A 69 -26.99 -8.60 6.13
N MET A 70 -26.15 -9.39 5.47
CA MET A 70 -25.87 -10.77 5.90
C MET A 70 -25.26 -10.82 7.30
N ALA A 71 -24.31 -9.92 7.60
CA ALA A 71 -23.74 -9.82 8.95
C ALA A 71 -24.80 -9.44 10.00
N ASP A 72 -25.71 -8.52 9.69
CA ASP A 72 -26.80 -8.11 10.60
C ASP A 72 -27.83 -9.22 10.81
N GLU A 73 -28.02 -10.10 9.82
CA GLU A 73 -28.81 -11.34 9.92
C GLU A 73 -28.08 -12.46 10.68
N GLY A 74 -26.83 -12.23 11.13
CA GLY A 74 -26.01 -13.24 11.81
C GLY A 74 -25.46 -14.33 10.90
N LYS A 75 -25.53 -14.15 9.58
CA LYS A 75 -24.95 -15.07 8.60
C LYS A 75 -23.46 -14.77 8.42
N GLN A 76 -22.67 -15.82 8.27
CA GLN A 76 -21.26 -15.71 7.95
C GLN A 76 -20.96 -16.40 6.62
N VAL A 77 -20.05 -15.82 5.85
CA VAL A 77 -19.57 -16.30 4.56
C VAL A 77 -18.20 -16.94 4.79
N GLY A 78 -18.10 -18.25 4.65
CA GLY A 78 -16.83 -18.99 4.75
C GLY A 78 -16.08 -19.03 3.42
N PHE A 79 -16.80 -18.93 2.31
CA PHE A 79 -16.24 -19.01 0.97
C PHE A 79 -16.91 -17.98 0.06
N LEU A 80 -16.14 -17.04 -0.49
CA LEU A 80 -16.66 -15.96 -1.32
C LEU A 80 -15.99 -15.98 -2.70
N ILE A 81 -16.77 -16.11 -3.76
CA ILE A 81 -16.29 -15.83 -5.12
C ILE A 81 -16.73 -14.42 -5.51
N ILE A 82 -15.80 -13.60 -6.00
CA ILE A 82 -16.11 -12.35 -6.67
C ILE A 82 -15.63 -12.47 -8.10
N ALA A 83 -16.56 -12.55 -9.04
CA ALA A 83 -16.26 -12.72 -10.46
C ALA A 83 -16.58 -11.45 -11.25
N GLY A 84 -15.79 -11.20 -12.29
CA GLY A 84 -15.98 -10.05 -13.15
C GLY A 84 -14.81 -9.87 -14.12
N HIS A 85 -14.95 -8.94 -15.05
CA HIS A 85 -13.78 -8.52 -15.84
C HIS A 85 -12.77 -7.79 -14.96
N GLY A 86 -11.49 -7.92 -15.30
CA GLY A 86 -10.38 -7.17 -14.73
C GLY A 86 -9.39 -6.78 -15.82
N ALA A 87 -8.52 -5.84 -15.50
CA ALA A 87 -7.47 -5.39 -16.40
C ALA A 87 -6.14 -5.31 -15.65
N ARG A 88 -5.05 -5.65 -16.34
CA ARG A 88 -3.68 -5.64 -15.79
C ARG A 88 -3.21 -4.24 -15.40
N GLU A 89 -3.43 -3.24 -16.27
CA GLU A 89 -2.97 -1.87 -15.99
C GLU A 89 -3.88 -1.14 -15.01
N ASN A 90 -5.17 -1.49 -14.96
CA ASN A 90 -6.16 -0.86 -14.09
C ASN A 90 -6.89 -1.91 -13.24
N PRO A 91 -6.29 -2.35 -12.12
CA PRO A 91 -6.82 -3.43 -11.32
C PRO A 91 -8.19 -3.07 -10.77
N SER A 92 -9.19 -3.83 -11.18
CA SER A 92 -10.60 -3.62 -10.84
C SER A 92 -11.39 -4.92 -11.02
N VAL A 93 -12.58 -5.00 -10.44
CA VAL A 93 -13.53 -6.08 -10.69
C VAL A 93 -14.82 -5.49 -11.23
N LYS A 94 -15.14 -5.72 -12.51
CA LYS A 94 -16.40 -5.28 -13.12
C LYS A 94 -17.58 -6.07 -12.55
N LEU A 95 -18.59 -5.35 -12.08
CA LEU A 95 -19.85 -5.89 -11.58
C LEU A 95 -20.96 -5.60 -12.61
N GLY A 96 -22.23 -5.44 -12.19
CA GLY A 96 -23.32 -5.13 -13.11
C GLY A 96 -23.12 -3.79 -13.86
N LYS A 97 -23.29 -2.67 -13.16
CA LYS A 97 -23.21 -1.31 -13.73
C LYS A 97 -21.93 -0.57 -13.34
N GLY A 98 -21.24 -1.03 -12.30
CA GLY A 98 -20.04 -0.42 -11.75
C GLY A 98 -18.87 -1.40 -11.66
N MET A 99 -17.85 -1.00 -10.92
CA MET A 99 -16.66 -1.79 -10.66
C MET A 99 -16.27 -1.66 -9.19
N ILE A 100 -15.53 -2.63 -8.68
CA ILE A 100 -14.73 -2.46 -7.46
C ILE A 100 -13.38 -1.88 -7.90
N MET A 101 -13.12 -0.64 -7.54
CA MET A 101 -11.89 0.10 -7.82
C MET A 101 -10.97 0.10 -6.59
N PRO A 102 -9.67 0.42 -6.74
CA PRO A 102 -8.76 0.56 -5.60
C PRO A 102 -9.27 1.54 -4.53
N ASP A 103 -9.84 2.66 -4.95
CA ASP A 103 -10.39 3.67 -4.02
C ASP A 103 -11.62 3.18 -3.25
N ASP A 104 -12.29 2.12 -3.69
CA ASP A 104 -13.41 1.49 -2.98
C ASP A 104 -12.98 0.72 -1.74
N VAL A 105 -11.73 0.25 -1.72
CA VAL A 105 -11.25 -0.72 -0.74
C VAL A 105 -10.03 -0.25 0.04
N ASN A 106 -9.39 0.85 -0.38
CA ASN A 106 -8.25 1.42 0.31
C ASN A 106 -8.67 2.15 1.60
N VAL A 107 -8.86 1.36 2.66
CA VAL A 107 -9.26 1.85 3.99
C VAL A 107 -8.28 2.90 4.52
N LEU A 108 -6.98 2.76 4.23
CA LEU A 108 -5.96 3.70 4.70
C LEU A 108 -6.12 5.07 4.03
N GLU A 109 -6.34 5.11 2.73
CA GLU A 109 -6.54 6.35 1.99
C GLU A 109 -7.85 7.04 2.37
N LEU A 110 -8.94 6.28 2.53
CA LEU A 110 -10.21 6.82 3.07
C LEU A 110 -10.02 7.41 4.48
N CYS A 111 -9.22 6.77 5.33
CA CYS A 111 -8.84 7.30 6.63
C CYS A 111 -8.08 8.64 6.50
N ARG A 112 -7.15 8.74 5.54
CA ARG A 112 -6.38 9.97 5.29
C ARG A 112 -7.27 11.08 4.76
N GLU A 113 -8.14 10.78 3.78
CA GLU A 113 -9.13 11.71 3.26
C GLU A 113 -10.00 12.26 4.39
N LEU A 114 -10.55 11.39 5.25
CA LEU A 114 -11.36 11.81 6.39
C LEU A 114 -10.59 12.73 7.35
N GLN A 115 -9.31 12.43 7.62
CA GLN A 115 -8.46 13.29 8.46
C GLN A 115 -8.21 14.65 7.81
N ARG A 116 -7.93 14.70 6.49
CA ARG A 116 -7.74 15.93 5.73
C ARG A 116 -9.01 16.78 5.74
N SER A 117 -10.17 16.20 5.44
CA SER A 117 -11.45 16.92 5.45
C SER A 117 -11.81 17.43 6.86
N LYS A 118 -11.55 16.64 7.92
CA LYS A 118 -11.73 17.10 9.30
C LYS A 118 -10.78 18.25 9.70
N ALA A 119 -9.54 18.23 9.22
CA ALA A 119 -8.60 19.32 9.46
C ALA A 119 -9.04 20.60 8.73
N ALA A 120 -9.45 20.48 7.47
CA ALA A 120 -10.00 21.59 6.68
C ALA A 120 -11.26 22.18 7.34
N LYS A 121 -12.16 21.34 7.86
CA LYS A 121 -13.35 21.80 8.59
C LYS A 121 -12.97 22.66 9.81
N ARG A 122 -11.99 22.23 10.60
CA ARG A 122 -11.53 23.02 11.77
C ARG A 122 -11.01 24.41 11.38
N VAL A 123 -10.23 24.49 10.30
CA VAL A 123 -9.74 25.79 9.78
C VAL A 123 -10.90 26.67 9.34
N ASN A 124 -11.88 26.11 8.62
CA ASN A 124 -13.07 26.84 8.18
C ASN A 124 -13.91 27.33 9.37
N ASP A 125 -14.11 26.49 10.40
CA ASP A 125 -14.83 26.84 11.63
C ASP A 125 -14.12 27.99 12.37
N GLU A 126 -12.79 27.97 12.46
CA GLU A 126 -11.97 29.06 13.06
C GLU A 126 -12.08 30.37 12.28
N GLN A 127 -12.29 30.30 10.97
CA GLN A 127 -12.47 31.46 10.09
C GLN A 127 -13.94 31.91 10.00
N GLY A 128 -14.88 31.20 10.63
CA GLY A 128 -16.31 31.46 10.49
C GLY A 128 -16.86 31.19 9.09
N VAL A 129 -16.17 30.38 8.28
CA VAL A 129 -16.55 30.01 6.93
C VAL A 129 -17.31 28.69 6.97
N VAL A 130 -18.56 28.69 6.52
CA VAL A 130 -19.31 27.44 6.33
C VAL A 130 -18.95 26.86 4.96
N ASN A 131 -18.41 25.65 4.94
CA ASN A 131 -18.05 24.94 3.71
C ASN A 131 -18.80 23.59 3.62
N SER A 132 -19.98 23.62 3.01
CA SER A 132 -20.85 22.44 2.85
C SER A 132 -20.19 21.30 2.07
N ALA A 133 -19.24 21.59 1.17
CA ALA A 133 -18.53 20.55 0.43
C ALA A 133 -17.59 19.74 1.34
N VAL A 134 -16.91 20.39 2.28
CA VAL A 134 -16.06 19.70 3.28
C VAL A 134 -16.93 18.86 4.22
N GLU A 135 -18.08 19.36 4.65
CA GLU A 135 -19.01 18.58 5.48
C GLU A 135 -19.55 17.36 4.75
N PHE A 136 -19.96 17.52 3.49
CA PHE A 136 -20.41 16.43 2.65
C PHE A 136 -19.31 15.38 2.44
N SER A 137 -18.07 15.80 2.18
CA SER A 137 -16.92 14.87 2.09
C SER A 137 -16.72 14.09 3.39
N ILE A 138 -16.71 14.77 4.56
CA ILE A 138 -16.59 14.09 5.86
C ILE A 138 -17.70 13.04 6.03
N GLU A 139 -18.94 13.39 5.70
CA GLU A 139 -20.09 12.49 5.83
C GLU A 139 -19.95 11.26 4.90
N GLN A 140 -19.67 11.48 3.61
CA GLN A 140 -19.53 10.40 2.63
C GLN A 140 -18.37 9.45 3.00
N THR A 141 -17.18 9.99 3.31
CA THR A 141 -16.03 9.17 3.67
C THR A 141 -16.27 8.43 4.99
N THR A 142 -16.94 9.06 5.97
CA THR A 142 -17.31 8.40 7.23
C THR A 142 -18.28 7.24 6.99
N LYS A 143 -19.29 7.44 6.14
CA LYS A 143 -20.26 6.40 5.78
C LYS A 143 -19.58 5.22 5.08
N ARG A 144 -18.73 5.48 4.09
CA ARG A 144 -17.97 4.44 3.36
C ARG A 144 -17.06 3.64 4.29
N LEU A 145 -16.33 4.31 5.18
CA LEU A 145 -15.49 3.64 6.18
C LEU A 145 -16.32 2.79 7.16
N ALA A 146 -17.51 3.26 7.56
CA ALA A 146 -18.41 2.49 8.41
C ALA A 146 -18.96 1.25 7.69
N GLU A 147 -19.32 1.39 6.41
CA GLU A 147 -19.76 0.28 5.56
C GLU A 147 -18.65 -0.79 5.46
N LEU A 148 -17.42 -0.42 5.11
CA LEU A 148 -16.29 -1.36 4.98
C LEU A 148 -15.95 -2.10 6.29
N ARG A 149 -16.04 -1.44 7.44
CA ARG A 149 -15.83 -2.12 8.75
C ARG A 149 -16.84 -3.21 9.01
N THR A 150 -18.07 -2.90 8.66
CA THR A 150 -19.22 -3.75 8.93
C THR A 150 -19.13 -5.01 8.06
N VAL A 151 -18.58 -4.88 6.85
CA VAL A 151 -18.44 -5.98 5.88
C VAL A 151 -17.58 -7.09 6.45
N SER A 152 -16.51 -6.76 7.17
CA SER A 152 -15.63 -7.77 7.78
C SER A 152 -16.31 -8.71 8.79
N ARG A 153 -17.49 -8.33 9.31
CA ARG A 153 -18.30 -9.19 10.18
C ARG A 153 -19.07 -10.27 9.40
N ALA A 154 -19.29 -10.04 8.11
CA ALA A 154 -19.99 -10.96 7.23
C ALA A 154 -19.13 -12.17 6.86
N LEU A 155 -17.80 -12.05 6.92
CA LEU A 155 -16.87 -13.14 6.58
C LEU A 155 -16.58 -13.96 7.83
N ALA A 156 -16.56 -15.28 7.73
CA ALA A 156 -16.20 -16.17 8.84
C ALA A 156 -14.69 -16.11 9.16
N PRO A 157 -14.25 -16.48 10.38
CA PRO A 157 -12.84 -16.71 10.67
C PRO A 157 -12.18 -17.69 9.70
N GLY A 158 -11.08 -17.27 9.07
CA GLY A 158 -10.39 -18.09 8.08
C GLY A 158 -11.10 -18.21 6.74
N ALA A 159 -12.05 -17.30 6.43
CA ALA A 159 -12.75 -17.30 5.16
C ALA A 159 -11.79 -17.27 3.96
N GLU A 160 -12.22 -17.86 2.85
CA GLU A 160 -11.49 -17.88 1.58
C GLU A 160 -12.24 -17.05 0.54
N VAL A 161 -11.58 -16.03 0.02
CA VAL A 161 -12.09 -15.16 -1.05
C VAL A 161 -11.35 -15.50 -2.34
N VAL A 162 -12.08 -15.67 -3.44
CA VAL A 162 -11.53 -15.96 -4.76
C VAL A 162 -11.95 -14.87 -5.73
N LEU A 163 -10.96 -14.14 -6.27
CA LEU A 163 -11.18 -13.15 -7.32
C LEU A 163 -11.08 -13.82 -8.68
N LEU A 164 -12.22 -14.06 -9.30
CA LEU A 164 -12.29 -14.64 -10.63
C LEU A 164 -12.33 -13.53 -11.68
N ASN A 165 -11.22 -12.80 -11.82
CA ASN A 165 -10.99 -11.76 -12.82
C ASN A 165 -9.56 -11.78 -13.38
N CYS A 166 -9.39 -11.34 -14.63
CA CYS A 166 -8.11 -11.40 -15.32
C CYS A 166 -7.05 -10.50 -14.67
N SER A 167 -5.85 -11.06 -14.46
CA SER A 167 -4.61 -10.34 -14.16
C SER A 167 -4.66 -9.35 -12.99
N SER A 168 -5.57 -9.55 -12.02
CA SER A 168 -5.76 -8.61 -10.90
C SER A 168 -4.59 -8.53 -9.94
N TYR A 169 -3.69 -9.51 -9.95
CA TYR A 169 -2.49 -9.56 -9.09
C TYR A 169 -1.17 -9.43 -9.89
N ALA A 170 -1.26 -9.10 -11.18
CA ALA A 170 -0.13 -9.13 -12.11
C ALA A 170 0.90 -8.00 -11.90
N THR A 171 0.49 -6.88 -11.32
CA THR A 171 1.28 -5.65 -11.18
C THR A 171 1.36 -5.22 -9.71
N PRO A 172 2.31 -4.37 -9.31
CA PRO A 172 2.35 -3.83 -7.94
C PRO A 172 1.06 -3.14 -7.51
N SER A 173 0.41 -2.39 -8.41
CA SER A 173 -0.90 -1.78 -8.16
C SER A 173 -2.00 -2.83 -7.97
N GLY A 174 -1.98 -3.91 -8.75
CA GLY A 174 -2.88 -5.06 -8.57
C GLY A 174 -2.68 -5.77 -7.24
N GLN A 175 -1.43 -5.95 -6.82
CA GLN A 175 -1.11 -6.55 -5.52
C GLN A 175 -1.63 -5.69 -4.36
N ALA A 176 -1.46 -4.36 -4.45
CA ALA A 176 -2.03 -3.42 -3.50
C ALA A 176 -3.57 -3.51 -3.48
N PHE A 177 -4.22 -3.50 -4.64
CA PHE A 177 -5.68 -3.64 -4.76
C PHE A 177 -6.21 -4.91 -4.10
N VAL A 178 -5.60 -6.07 -4.38
CA VAL A 178 -6.01 -7.36 -3.80
C VAL A 178 -5.79 -7.39 -2.29
N SER A 179 -4.67 -6.84 -1.82
CA SER A 179 -4.39 -6.71 -0.37
C SER A 179 -5.42 -5.81 0.32
N ASP A 180 -5.74 -4.66 -0.26
CA ASP A 180 -6.70 -3.70 0.27
C ASP A 180 -8.13 -4.27 0.28
N LEU A 181 -8.54 -4.94 -0.80
CA LEU A 181 -9.82 -5.66 -0.85
C LEU A 181 -9.87 -6.77 0.20
N GLY A 182 -8.80 -7.56 0.33
CA GLY A 182 -8.67 -8.58 1.37
C GLY A 182 -8.78 -7.99 2.78
N GLN A 183 -8.12 -6.86 3.05
CA GLN A 183 -8.23 -6.15 4.32
C GLN A 183 -9.64 -5.60 4.57
N ALA A 184 -10.28 -5.02 3.56
CA ALA A 184 -11.65 -4.54 3.66
C ALA A 184 -12.63 -5.68 4.04
N LEU A 185 -12.48 -6.84 3.39
CA LEU A 185 -13.37 -7.99 3.60
C LEU A 185 -13.05 -8.80 4.86
N MET A 186 -11.78 -8.92 5.26
CA MET A 186 -11.34 -9.93 6.25
C MET A 186 -10.51 -9.37 7.40
N SER A 187 -10.35 -8.04 7.52
CA SER A 187 -9.52 -7.43 8.60
C SER A 187 -9.88 -7.89 10.00
N ARG A 188 -11.14 -8.21 10.30
CA ARG A 188 -11.56 -8.65 11.65
C ARG A 188 -11.25 -10.12 11.92
N ASN A 189 -11.50 -10.98 10.94
CA ASN A 189 -11.60 -12.42 11.13
C ASN A 189 -10.42 -13.19 10.50
N GLY A 190 -9.58 -12.49 9.73
CA GLY A 190 -8.52 -13.08 8.94
C GLY A 190 -9.05 -14.00 7.85
N GLY A 191 -8.15 -14.49 7.00
CA GLY A 191 -8.51 -15.39 5.90
C GLY A 191 -7.49 -15.37 4.80
N THR A 192 -7.91 -15.78 3.61
CA THR A 192 -7.06 -15.79 2.41
C THR A 192 -7.81 -15.24 1.23
N ILE A 193 -7.18 -14.37 0.45
CA ILE A 193 -7.68 -13.95 -0.86
C ILE A 193 -6.80 -14.57 -1.96
N ARG A 194 -7.43 -15.14 -2.98
CA ARG A 194 -6.79 -15.71 -4.16
C ARG A 194 -7.07 -14.84 -5.37
N ALA A 195 -6.04 -14.51 -6.13
CA ALA A 195 -6.14 -13.67 -7.31
C ALA A 195 -5.15 -14.13 -8.39
N SER A 196 -5.50 -13.92 -9.65
CA SER A 196 -4.70 -14.38 -10.79
C SER A 196 -3.65 -13.35 -11.18
N ARG A 197 -2.42 -13.79 -11.49
CA ARG A 197 -1.40 -12.96 -12.17
C ARG A 197 -1.59 -12.89 -13.67
N ASN A 198 -2.38 -13.80 -14.22
CA ASN A 198 -2.54 -13.98 -15.65
C ASN A 198 -4.00 -13.78 -16.05
N ASP A 199 -4.23 -13.63 -17.35
CA ASP A 199 -5.58 -13.67 -17.89
C ASP A 199 -6.17 -15.05 -17.64
N ILE A 200 -7.41 -15.08 -17.16
CA ILE A 200 -8.08 -16.33 -16.80
C ILE A 200 -8.79 -16.86 -18.03
N THR A 201 -8.31 -17.98 -18.55
CA THR A 201 -9.07 -18.80 -19.50
C THR A 201 -10.11 -19.65 -18.77
N ILE A 202 -11.13 -20.12 -19.48
CA ILE A 202 -12.15 -21.03 -18.94
C ILE A 202 -11.50 -22.29 -18.34
N GLY A 203 -10.49 -22.86 -19.00
CA GLY A 203 -9.77 -24.04 -18.52
C GLY A 203 -9.00 -23.77 -17.21
N GLN A 204 -8.44 -22.58 -17.04
CA GLN A 204 -7.79 -22.18 -15.78
C GLN A 204 -8.79 -21.98 -14.65
N ALA A 205 -9.96 -21.39 -14.93
CA ALA A 205 -11.04 -21.26 -13.95
C ALA A 205 -11.55 -22.65 -13.50
N GLU A 206 -11.82 -23.56 -14.45
CA GLU A 206 -12.21 -24.94 -14.16
C GLU A 206 -11.18 -25.67 -13.31
N THR A 207 -9.90 -25.51 -13.65
CA THR A 207 -8.77 -26.09 -12.93
C THR A 207 -8.70 -25.58 -11.49
N LEU A 208 -8.83 -24.28 -11.28
CA LEU A 208 -8.90 -23.68 -9.94
C LEU A 208 -10.10 -24.25 -9.16
N PHE A 209 -11.28 -24.30 -9.77
CA PHE A 209 -12.48 -24.83 -9.10
C PHE A 209 -12.31 -26.29 -8.70
N GLN A 210 -11.78 -27.14 -9.57
CA GLN A 210 -11.49 -28.54 -9.21
C GLN A 210 -10.53 -28.64 -8.04
N TYR A 211 -9.50 -27.79 -7.99
CA TYR A 211 -8.58 -27.72 -6.86
C TYR A 211 -9.28 -27.29 -5.57
N LEU A 212 -10.09 -26.23 -5.60
CA LEU A 212 -10.81 -25.72 -4.43
C LEU A 212 -11.82 -26.76 -3.90
N VAL A 213 -12.56 -27.43 -4.78
CA VAL A 213 -13.47 -28.52 -4.40
C VAL A 213 -12.72 -29.68 -3.75
N ARG A 214 -11.56 -30.08 -4.27
CA ARG A 214 -10.75 -31.14 -3.66
C ARG A 214 -10.24 -30.74 -2.28
N LYS A 215 -9.74 -29.51 -2.15
CA LYS A 215 -9.28 -28.95 -0.87
C LYS A 215 -10.40 -28.96 0.16
N ALA A 216 -11.61 -28.55 -0.22
CA ALA A 216 -12.77 -28.51 0.66
C ALA A 216 -13.29 -29.90 1.06
N THR A 217 -13.24 -30.87 0.14
CA THR A 217 -13.75 -32.23 0.36
C THR A 217 -12.71 -33.20 0.93
N GLY A 218 -11.44 -32.80 0.99
CA GLY A 218 -10.33 -33.69 1.33
C GLY A 218 -10.08 -34.79 0.29
N ALA A 219 -10.60 -34.64 -0.94
CA ALA A 219 -10.44 -35.63 -2.00
C ALA A 219 -8.97 -35.70 -2.47
N ALA A 220 -8.45 -36.91 -2.61
CA ALA A 220 -7.09 -37.15 -3.10
C ALA A 220 -6.92 -36.63 -4.55
N PRO A 221 -5.71 -36.17 -4.94
CA PRO A 221 -5.44 -35.79 -6.32
C PRO A 221 -5.59 -37.01 -7.25
N PRO A 222 -6.07 -36.83 -8.50
CA PRO A 222 -6.14 -37.89 -9.47
C PRO A 222 -4.73 -38.43 -9.71
N THR A 223 -4.60 -39.75 -9.66
CA THR A 223 -3.36 -40.46 -9.98
C THR A 223 -2.95 -40.15 -11.43
N GLY A 224 -1.98 -39.26 -11.64
CA GLY A 224 -1.42 -39.04 -12.97
C GLY A 224 -0.90 -37.64 -13.32
N GLY A 225 -1.05 -36.62 -12.47
CA GLY A 225 -0.42 -35.32 -12.72
C GLY A 225 -0.78 -34.29 -11.67
N GLU A 226 0.22 -33.62 -11.11
CA GLU A 226 -0.01 -32.36 -10.39
C GLU A 226 -0.67 -31.40 -11.37
N ILE A 227 -1.85 -30.89 -11.03
CA ILE A 227 -2.43 -29.79 -11.79
C ILE A 227 -1.71 -28.54 -11.27
N PRO A 228 -0.87 -27.85 -12.06
CA PRO A 228 -0.10 -26.72 -11.59
C PRO A 228 -1.02 -25.50 -11.44
N VAL A 229 -1.81 -25.47 -10.36
CA VAL A 229 -2.68 -24.32 -10.05
C VAL A 229 -1.87 -23.21 -9.36
N GLU A 230 -0.80 -23.56 -8.66
CA GLU A 230 0.00 -22.63 -7.85
C GLU A 230 0.85 -21.65 -8.67
N GLY A 231 1.05 -21.88 -9.97
CA GLY A 231 1.84 -20.97 -10.82
C GLY A 231 1.06 -19.74 -11.30
N ASP A 232 -0.27 -19.84 -11.42
CA ASP A 232 -1.13 -18.80 -12.01
C ASP A 232 -1.89 -17.97 -10.96
N TRP A 233 -2.02 -18.51 -9.75
CA TRP A 233 -2.83 -17.95 -8.67
C TRP A 233 -2.00 -17.75 -7.40
N ASP A 234 -1.94 -16.51 -6.93
CA ASP A 234 -1.32 -16.22 -5.63
C ASP A 234 -2.34 -16.37 -4.51
N VAL A 235 -1.83 -16.78 -3.34
CA VAL A 235 -2.56 -16.81 -2.09
C VAL A 235 -2.02 -15.70 -1.20
N VAL A 236 -2.85 -14.70 -0.94
CA VAL A 236 -2.50 -13.59 -0.05
C VAL A 236 -3.15 -13.84 1.31
N PRO A 237 -2.38 -14.19 2.36
CA PRO A 237 -2.92 -14.34 3.71
C PRO A 237 -3.28 -12.97 4.29
N ILE A 238 -4.50 -12.84 4.80
CA ILE A 238 -4.96 -11.64 5.51
C ILE A 238 -5.00 -11.95 6.99
N ALA A 239 -4.13 -11.28 7.76
CA ALA A 239 -4.11 -11.41 9.20
C ALA A 239 -5.33 -10.72 9.84
N ALA A 240 -5.91 -11.35 10.85
CA ALA A 240 -6.89 -10.69 11.72
C ALA A 240 -6.20 -9.55 12.48
N ARG A 241 -6.69 -8.31 12.31
CA ARG A 241 -6.23 -7.14 13.04
C ARG A 241 -7.03 -7.01 14.33
N HIS A 242 -6.38 -7.28 15.45
CA HIS A 242 -7.00 -7.18 16.78
C HIS A 242 -7.18 -5.74 17.29
N GLN A 243 -6.61 -4.73 16.62
CA GLN A 243 -6.68 -3.35 17.09
C GLN A 243 -6.96 -2.36 15.93
N ILE A 244 -8.23 -1.99 15.81
CA ILE A 244 -8.66 -0.77 15.10
C ILE A 244 -8.96 0.24 16.20
N ASP A 245 -8.42 1.45 16.11
CA ASP A 245 -8.70 2.51 17.08
C ASP A 245 -10.21 2.81 17.07
N PRO A 246 -10.97 2.64 18.15
CA PRO A 246 -12.42 2.82 18.13
C PRO A 246 -12.86 4.27 17.86
N GLN A 247 -11.99 5.26 18.07
CA GLN A 247 -12.28 6.68 17.88
C GLN A 247 -11.97 7.15 16.45
N THR A 248 -10.74 6.94 15.99
CA THR A 248 -10.34 7.34 14.63
C THR A 248 -10.76 6.31 13.59
N ASN A 249 -10.92 5.07 14.05
CA ASN A 249 -11.28 3.91 13.27
C ASN A 249 -10.41 3.68 12.04
N CYS A 250 -9.14 4.04 12.21
CA CYS A 250 -8.04 3.61 11.40
C CYS A 250 -7.32 2.47 12.15
N PRO A 251 -6.51 1.64 11.47
CA PRO A 251 -5.66 0.66 12.14
C PRO A 251 -4.94 1.35 13.30
N ALA A 252 -5.01 0.75 14.50
CA ALA A 252 -4.26 1.28 15.63
C ALA A 252 -2.79 1.34 15.19
N PRO A 253 -2.07 2.45 15.47
CA PRO A 253 -0.63 2.45 15.25
C PRO A 253 -0.05 1.22 15.96
N ILE A 254 0.75 0.41 15.26
CA ILE A 254 1.45 -0.71 15.86
C ILE A 254 2.22 -0.15 17.07
N PRO A 255 2.02 -0.68 18.30
CA PRO A 255 2.72 -0.18 19.48
C PRO A 255 4.24 -0.21 19.23
N ASN A 256 4.91 0.93 19.41
CA ASN A 256 6.34 1.16 19.13
C ASN A 256 6.76 1.23 17.64
N ALA A 257 5.83 1.22 16.68
CA ALA A 257 6.16 1.55 15.29
C ALA A 257 6.20 3.07 15.11
N HIS A 258 7.39 3.59 14.82
CA HIS A 258 7.59 4.97 14.37
C HIS A 258 7.23 5.08 12.89
N PHE A 259 6.00 5.48 12.59
CA PHE A 259 5.60 5.81 11.23
C PHE A 259 6.13 7.20 10.86
N LEU A 260 6.89 7.25 9.79
CA LEU A 260 7.36 8.49 9.18
C LEU A 260 6.59 8.73 7.89
N PHE A 261 6.15 9.97 7.70
CA PHE A 261 5.31 10.39 6.56
C PHE A 261 6.04 11.39 5.70
N LEU A 262 6.05 11.22 4.39
CA LEU A 262 6.58 12.24 3.49
C LEU A 262 5.77 13.54 3.66
N HIS A 263 6.44 14.58 4.14
CA HIS A 263 5.88 15.91 4.35
C HIS A 263 6.00 16.77 3.10
N GLY A 264 7.09 16.60 2.35
CA GLY A 264 7.35 17.35 1.13
C GLY A 264 8.63 16.90 0.45
N VAL A 265 8.77 17.31 -0.81
CA VAL A 265 9.99 17.18 -1.57
C VAL A 265 10.46 18.60 -1.90
N ASP A 266 11.63 18.97 -1.40
CA ASP A 266 12.24 20.26 -1.65
C ASP A 266 13.40 20.09 -2.63
N PHE A 267 13.57 21.09 -3.48
CA PHE A 267 14.60 21.05 -4.52
C PHE A 267 15.36 22.36 -4.54
N GLU A 268 16.68 22.27 -4.57
CA GLU A 268 17.55 23.43 -4.70
C GLU A 268 18.57 23.23 -5.82
N VAL A 269 18.85 24.30 -6.55
CA VAL A 269 19.84 24.32 -7.65
C VAL A 269 20.95 25.30 -7.29
N LEU A 270 22.20 24.94 -7.59
CA LEU A 270 23.34 25.85 -7.36
C LEU A 270 23.31 26.96 -8.41
N ASN A 271 23.05 28.20 -7.97
CA ASN A 271 23.18 29.35 -8.82
C ASN A 271 24.68 29.58 -9.15
N PRO A 272 25.06 29.60 -10.44
CA PRO A 272 26.46 29.68 -10.86
C PRO A 272 27.11 31.02 -10.53
N GLU A 273 26.32 32.10 -10.44
CA GLU A 273 26.79 33.45 -10.14
C GLU A 273 26.99 33.64 -8.63
N THR A 274 25.98 33.28 -7.83
CA THR A 274 26.01 33.50 -6.37
C THR A 274 26.74 32.39 -5.63
N ARG A 275 26.91 31.22 -6.25
CA ARG A 275 27.39 29.97 -5.61
C ARG A 275 26.54 29.54 -4.42
N GLN A 276 25.28 29.96 -4.39
CA GLN A 276 24.29 29.55 -3.37
C GLN A 276 23.24 28.62 -3.98
N TYR A 277 22.66 27.76 -3.14
CA TYR A 277 21.55 26.90 -3.54
C TYR A 277 20.24 27.68 -3.42
N GLU A 278 19.43 27.67 -4.47
CA GLU A 278 18.16 28.41 -4.58
C GLU A 278 17.03 27.44 -4.96
N SER A 279 15.80 27.65 -4.47
CA SER A 279 14.64 26.78 -4.75
C SER A 279 14.32 26.72 -6.25
N GLY A 280 14.21 25.51 -6.82
CA GLY A 280 14.05 25.32 -8.26
C GLY A 280 12.67 24.79 -8.66
N THR A 281 12.14 25.24 -9.80
CA THR A 281 11.04 24.57 -10.54
C THR A 281 11.36 24.39 -12.02
N SER A 282 12.15 25.28 -12.62
CA SER A 282 12.83 25.10 -13.92
C SER A 282 13.74 26.31 -14.12
N MET A 283 14.99 26.11 -14.50
CA MET A 283 15.90 27.23 -14.81
C MET A 283 16.59 27.00 -16.15
N LYS A 284 16.55 28.04 -16.98
CA LYS A 284 17.42 28.15 -18.16
C LYS A 284 18.47 29.20 -17.86
N THR A 285 19.73 28.81 -17.93
CA THR A 285 20.84 29.75 -17.98
C THR A 285 21.31 29.88 -19.43
N PRO A 286 22.10 30.91 -19.79
CA PRO A 286 22.66 31.02 -21.14
C PRO A 286 23.53 29.83 -21.58
N THR A 287 23.91 28.94 -20.66
CA THR A 287 24.84 27.84 -20.93
C THR A 287 24.30 26.47 -20.58
N SER A 288 23.09 26.38 -20.01
CA SER A 288 22.51 25.11 -19.61
C SER A 288 21.00 25.18 -19.39
N GLU A 289 20.35 24.05 -19.62
CA GLU A 289 18.94 23.80 -19.36
C GLU A 289 18.78 22.75 -18.27
N TRP A 290 17.81 22.97 -17.40
CA TRP A 290 17.55 22.15 -16.23
C TRP A 290 16.06 21.85 -16.20
N HIS A 291 15.72 20.57 -16.10
CA HIS A 291 14.35 20.12 -15.93
C HIS A 291 14.27 19.25 -14.67
N LEU A 292 13.20 19.44 -13.91
CA LEU A 292 13.00 18.76 -12.66
C LEU A 292 11.51 18.48 -12.53
N ASP A 293 11.16 17.22 -12.35
CA ASP A 293 9.79 16.71 -12.23
C ASP A 293 9.71 15.76 -11.02
N ASP A 294 8.50 15.35 -10.63
CA ASP A 294 8.21 14.54 -9.42
C ASP A 294 8.94 13.17 -9.35
N GLY A 295 9.55 12.72 -10.45
CA GLY A 295 10.30 11.48 -10.54
C GLY A 295 11.65 11.61 -11.25
N SER A 296 12.07 12.84 -11.62
CA SER A 296 13.27 12.99 -12.44
C SER A 296 13.98 14.33 -12.32
N PHE A 297 15.28 14.31 -12.59
CA PHE A 297 16.13 15.48 -12.74
C PHE A 297 16.94 15.36 -14.02
N ARG A 298 16.96 16.42 -14.83
CA ARG A 298 17.77 16.53 -16.04
C ARG A 298 18.57 17.82 -16.04
N PHE A 299 19.85 17.70 -16.33
CA PHE A 299 20.76 18.81 -16.60
C PHE A 299 21.37 18.63 -17.98
N ALA A 300 21.30 19.65 -18.83
CA ALA A 300 21.92 19.66 -20.14
C ALA A 300 22.75 20.95 -20.34
N SER A 301 24.04 20.81 -20.58
CA SER A 301 24.98 21.89 -20.89
C SER A 301 24.98 22.18 -22.38
N GLN A 302 24.62 23.41 -22.78
CA GLN A 302 24.63 23.85 -24.17
C GLN A 302 26.05 24.07 -24.72
N LYS A 303 27.05 24.20 -23.84
CA LYS A 303 28.43 24.54 -24.22
C LYS A 303 29.24 23.36 -24.75
N ASP A 304 29.02 22.18 -24.17
CA ASP A 304 29.87 21.00 -24.40
C ASP A 304 29.07 19.70 -24.53
N GLY A 305 27.74 19.79 -24.67
CA GLY A 305 26.87 18.64 -24.88
C GLY A 305 26.82 17.68 -23.69
N PHE A 306 27.30 18.09 -22.51
CA PHE A 306 27.21 17.28 -21.30
C PHE A 306 25.77 17.25 -20.79
N GLU A 307 25.26 16.06 -20.52
CA GLU A 307 23.92 15.82 -20.02
C GLU A 307 23.94 14.79 -18.90
N VAL A 308 23.15 15.03 -17.86
CA VAL A 308 22.87 14.05 -16.81
C VAL A 308 21.36 14.00 -16.58
N GLU A 309 20.80 12.79 -16.59
CA GLU A 309 19.41 12.51 -16.27
C GLU A 309 19.39 11.53 -15.10
N ILE A 310 18.52 11.77 -14.14
CA ILE A 310 18.33 10.94 -12.97
C ILE A 310 16.85 10.67 -12.87
N TYR A 311 16.49 9.40 -12.75
CA TYR A 311 15.13 8.96 -12.50
C TYR A 311 15.09 8.26 -11.15
N TRP A 312 14.00 8.42 -10.42
CA TRP A 312 13.76 7.69 -9.19
C TRP A 312 12.31 7.23 -9.14
N ASP A 313 12.08 6.08 -8.48
CA ASP A 313 10.73 5.63 -8.17
C ASP A 313 10.04 6.58 -7.19
N ASP A 314 8.70 6.53 -7.17
CA ASP A 314 7.91 7.21 -6.15
C ASP A 314 8.36 6.76 -4.75
N MET A 315 8.79 7.73 -3.94
CA MET A 315 9.14 7.46 -2.56
C MET A 315 7.89 7.02 -1.79
N PRO A 316 7.96 5.97 -0.96
CA PRO A 316 6.83 5.52 -0.18
C PRO A 316 6.36 6.66 0.73
N MET A 317 5.06 6.95 0.72
CA MET A 317 4.49 7.95 1.61
C MET A 317 4.66 7.62 3.10
N VAL A 318 4.87 6.34 3.43
CA VAL A 318 5.02 5.83 4.78
C VAL A 318 6.25 4.94 4.84
N LEU A 319 7.14 5.22 5.80
CA LEU A 319 8.24 4.32 6.15
C LEU A 319 7.92 3.66 7.49
N GLU A 320 7.95 2.33 7.48
CA GLU A 320 7.76 1.50 8.67
C GLU A 320 9.13 1.06 9.20
N PRO A 321 9.35 1.08 10.53
CA PRO A 321 10.60 0.58 11.08
C PRO A 321 10.79 -0.90 10.77
N LEU A 322 12.04 -1.29 10.52
CA LEU A 322 12.50 -2.65 10.23
C LEU A 322 11.94 -3.27 8.94
N ASN A 323 11.09 -2.57 8.21
CA ASN A 323 10.57 -2.99 6.91
C ASN A 323 11.42 -2.34 5.80
N PRO A 324 12.28 -3.10 5.11
CA PRO A 324 13.06 -2.54 4.01
C PRO A 324 12.14 -2.11 2.87
N VAL A 325 12.28 -0.87 2.42
CA VAL A 325 11.55 -0.38 1.24
C VAL A 325 12.51 -0.30 0.06
N PRO A 326 12.27 -1.09 -1.01
CA PRO A 326 12.97 -0.93 -2.27
C PRO A 326 12.63 0.41 -2.92
N PHE A 327 13.62 1.10 -3.46
CA PHE A 327 13.40 2.17 -4.42
C PHE A 327 14.51 2.16 -5.48
N ASN A 328 14.14 2.31 -6.75
CA ASN A 328 15.12 2.35 -7.82
C ASN A 328 15.57 3.79 -8.10
N VAL A 329 16.85 3.93 -8.40
CA VAL A 329 17.41 5.18 -8.93
C VAL A 329 18.24 4.85 -10.16
N GLN A 330 17.90 5.48 -11.27
CA GLN A 330 18.61 5.34 -12.53
C GLN A 330 19.34 6.64 -12.84
N ILE A 331 20.59 6.54 -13.26
CA ILE A 331 21.38 7.69 -13.67
C ILE A 331 21.90 7.46 -15.08
N HIS A 332 21.55 8.37 -15.98
CA HIS A 332 22.03 8.42 -17.35
C HIS A 332 22.96 9.62 -17.50
N LYS A 333 24.13 9.39 -18.08
CA LYS A 333 25.09 10.45 -18.38
C LYS A 333 25.46 10.41 -19.85
N ARG A 334 25.56 11.59 -20.45
CA ARG A 334 26.14 11.78 -21.78
C ARG A 334 27.17 12.92 -21.76
N GLY A 335 28.21 12.77 -22.56
CA GLY A 335 29.22 13.80 -22.78
C GLY A 335 30.43 13.73 -21.83
N PRO A 336 31.35 14.71 -21.96
CA PRO A 336 32.75 14.51 -21.57
C PRO A 336 33.06 14.80 -20.10
N ARG A 337 32.16 15.45 -19.35
CA ARG A 337 32.44 15.78 -17.93
C ARG A 337 32.26 14.55 -17.06
N LEU A 338 32.88 14.53 -15.89
CA LEU A 338 32.54 13.59 -14.82
C LEU A 338 31.24 14.02 -14.14
N ALA A 339 30.46 13.04 -13.69
CA ALA A 339 29.29 13.27 -12.84
C ALA A 339 29.40 12.44 -11.57
N SER A 340 29.02 13.05 -10.44
CA SER A 340 28.88 12.31 -9.19
C SER A 340 27.52 12.61 -8.60
N VAL A 341 26.82 11.53 -8.24
CA VAL A 341 25.57 11.58 -7.49
C VAL A 341 25.87 11.02 -6.11
N ALA A 342 25.71 11.86 -5.09
CA ALA A 342 25.82 11.43 -3.71
C ALA A 342 24.42 11.22 -3.13
N MET A 343 24.22 10.09 -2.49
CA MET A 343 22.98 9.72 -1.84
C MET A 343 23.26 9.57 -0.36
N THR A 344 22.64 10.44 0.43
CA THR A 344 22.98 10.57 1.84
C THR A 344 21.71 10.70 2.67
N PRO A 345 21.53 9.87 3.70
CA PRO A 345 20.54 10.16 4.73
C PRO A 345 21.02 11.37 5.53
N VAL A 346 20.14 12.34 5.74
CA VAL A 346 20.48 13.62 6.35
C VAL A 346 20.62 13.50 7.89
N MET A 347 20.30 12.33 8.46
CA MET A 347 20.50 11.99 9.87
C MET A 347 21.18 10.62 10.06
N ARG A 348 21.61 10.32 11.30
CA ARG A 348 22.25 9.05 11.65
C ARG A 348 21.22 7.92 11.66
N MET A 349 21.14 7.17 10.57
CA MET A 349 20.49 5.86 10.51
C MET A 349 21.46 4.79 11.05
N GLU A 350 20.97 3.84 11.85
CA GLU A 350 21.77 2.72 12.37
C GLU A 350 22.15 1.74 11.24
N THR A 351 21.22 1.52 10.30
CA THR A 351 21.44 0.65 9.14
C THR A 351 20.87 1.31 7.88
N TRP A 352 21.68 1.40 6.82
CA TRP A 352 21.29 1.87 5.47
C TRP A 352 22.08 1.04 4.46
N ARG A 353 21.43 0.60 3.37
CA ARG A 353 22.09 -0.20 2.33
C ARG A 353 21.77 0.32 0.93
N LEU A 354 22.84 0.57 0.16
CA LEU A 354 22.78 0.85 -1.27
C LEU A 354 23.30 -0.39 -2.02
N SER A 355 22.50 -0.92 -2.93
CA SER A 355 22.81 -2.13 -3.71
C SER A 355 22.84 -1.79 -5.19
N LEU A 356 24.01 -1.45 -5.72
CA LEU A 356 24.13 -1.10 -7.14
C LEU A 356 24.01 -2.32 -8.06
N ALA A 357 23.61 -2.11 -9.32
CA ALA A 357 23.69 -3.17 -10.33
C ALA A 357 25.14 -3.66 -10.51
N HIS A 358 25.28 -4.89 -10.98
CA HIS A 358 26.57 -5.55 -11.17
C HIS A 358 27.52 -4.71 -12.04
N GLY A 359 28.69 -4.37 -11.50
CA GLY A 359 29.74 -3.64 -12.21
C GLY A 359 29.81 -2.14 -11.91
N THR A 360 28.87 -1.58 -11.15
CA THR A 360 28.94 -0.19 -10.69
C THR A 360 29.61 -0.12 -9.31
N HIS A 361 30.58 0.77 -9.16
CA HIS A 361 31.28 1.00 -7.89
C HIS A 361 30.72 2.24 -7.17
N ALA A 362 30.19 2.07 -5.95
CA ALA A 362 29.92 3.17 -5.03
C ALA A 362 31.10 3.32 -4.05
N GLN A 363 31.58 4.54 -3.90
CA GLN A 363 32.50 4.87 -2.81
C GLN A 363 31.69 5.28 -1.58
N ARG A 364 31.96 4.65 -0.43
CA ARG A 364 31.46 5.14 0.86
C ARG A 364 32.24 6.40 1.22
N VAL A 365 31.56 7.55 1.31
CA VAL A 365 32.18 8.87 1.54
C VAL A 365 31.87 9.44 2.94
N GLY A 366 31.27 8.64 3.81
CA GLY A 366 30.97 8.99 5.20
C GLY A 366 30.27 7.86 5.94
N VAL A 367 29.88 8.11 7.19
CA VAL A 367 29.24 7.09 8.06
C VAL A 367 28.01 6.49 7.38
N ASN A 368 27.23 7.29 6.64
CA ASN A 368 26.05 6.83 5.91
C ASN A 368 25.93 7.36 4.46
N ALA A 369 27.01 7.88 3.87
CA ALA A 369 26.96 8.50 2.54
C ALA A 369 27.56 7.59 1.47
N HIS A 370 26.83 7.36 0.37
CA HIS A 370 27.35 6.67 -0.80
C HIS A 370 27.45 7.64 -1.98
N ARG A 371 28.59 7.60 -2.67
CA ARG A 371 28.84 8.37 -3.89
C ARG A 371 28.99 7.42 -5.05
N VAL A 372 28.18 7.63 -6.09
CA VAL A 372 28.33 6.99 -7.39
C VAL A 372 29.02 7.97 -8.33
N THR A 373 30.14 7.58 -8.93
CA THR A 373 30.88 8.38 -9.90
C THR A 373 30.74 7.74 -11.29
N LEU A 374 30.41 8.55 -12.29
CA LEU A 374 30.22 8.15 -13.66
C LEU A 374 31.39 8.67 -14.51
N GLU A 375 32.19 7.75 -15.05
CA GLU A 375 33.49 8.06 -15.64
C GLU A 375 33.50 7.99 -17.18
N LYS A 376 32.65 7.17 -17.81
CA LYS A 376 32.64 7.02 -19.28
C LYS A 376 31.77 8.08 -19.94
N GLU A 377 32.07 8.41 -21.19
CA GLU A 377 31.34 9.42 -21.98
C GLU A 377 29.84 9.11 -22.12
N THR A 378 29.48 7.83 -22.19
CA THR A 378 28.11 7.35 -22.05
C THR A 378 28.09 6.26 -20.99
N ASP A 379 27.47 6.56 -19.85
CA ASP A 379 27.23 5.60 -18.77
C ASP A 379 25.73 5.59 -18.47
N VAL A 380 25.18 4.38 -18.34
CA VAL A 380 23.88 4.13 -17.72
C VAL A 380 24.16 3.31 -16.48
N VAL A 381 23.74 3.81 -15.33
CA VAL A 381 23.85 3.10 -14.07
C VAL A 381 22.45 2.87 -13.54
N ASP A 382 22.08 1.60 -13.49
CA ASP A 382 20.91 1.13 -12.76
C ASP A 382 21.34 0.84 -11.32
N GLY A 383 20.69 1.49 -10.36
CA GLY A 383 20.92 1.28 -8.94
C GLY A 383 19.63 0.82 -8.26
N TYR A 384 19.74 -0.21 -7.42
CA TYR A 384 18.67 -0.60 -6.51
C TYR A 384 19.03 -0.14 -5.10
N MET A 385 18.04 0.37 -4.38
CA MET A 385 18.27 0.92 -3.04
C MET A 385 17.30 0.29 -2.06
N GLU A 386 17.80 -0.04 -0.87
CA GLU A 386 17.00 -0.66 0.18
C GLU A 386 17.07 0.22 1.44
N LEU A 387 15.95 0.89 1.71
CA LEU A 387 15.78 1.75 2.88
C LEU A 387 15.25 0.93 4.05
N GLN A 388 16.06 0.67 5.07
CA GLN A 388 15.60 0.08 6.33
C GLN A 388 15.78 1.06 7.49
N ILE A 389 14.74 1.29 8.29
CA ILE A 389 14.80 2.19 9.46
C ILE A 389 14.78 1.35 10.73
N GLU A 390 15.88 1.27 11.48
CA GLU A 390 15.85 0.66 12.82
C GLU A 390 15.44 1.70 13.88
N ALA A 391 14.57 1.32 14.81
CA ALA A 391 14.14 2.20 15.89
C ALA A 391 15.30 2.38 16.87
N ALA A 392 15.95 3.55 16.86
CA ALA A 392 17.07 3.84 17.75
C ALA A 392 16.63 3.79 19.22
N GLY A 393 17.08 2.76 19.93
CA GLY A 393 16.92 2.65 21.38
C GLY A 393 17.71 3.75 22.10
N TYR A 394 17.17 4.26 23.21
CA TYR A 394 17.83 5.27 24.02
C TYR A 394 19.19 4.79 24.60
N GLY A 395 20.31 5.27 24.03
CA GLY A 395 21.47 5.85 24.75
C GLY A 395 22.71 5.00 25.08
N GLY A 396 23.88 5.39 24.52
CA GLY A 396 25.26 4.89 24.71
C GLY A 396 26.24 5.53 23.68
N ASP A 397 27.44 4.97 23.41
CA ASP A 397 28.48 5.52 22.50
C ASP A 397 29.08 4.45 21.55
N VAL A 398 29.65 4.85 20.41
CA VAL A 398 30.35 3.98 19.44
C VAL A 398 31.80 4.43 19.26
N VAL A 399 32.75 3.51 19.42
CA VAL A 399 34.16 3.63 19.00
C VAL A 399 34.49 2.43 18.11
N ASP A 400 35.01 2.70 16.91
CA ASP A 400 35.63 1.75 15.98
C ASP A 400 34.87 0.46 15.60
N GLY A 401 33.67 0.63 15.03
CA GLY A 401 33.26 -0.18 13.87
C GLY A 401 32.85 -1.65 14.04
N GLU A 402 32.87 -2.24 15.24
CA GLU A 402 32.24 -3.55 15.51
C GLU A 402 31.02 -3.42 16.43
N VAL A 403 29.92 -4.07 16.03
CA VAL A 403 28.69 -4.16 16.80
C VAL A 403 28.85 -5.23 17.87
N VAL A 404 29.14 -4.81 19.11
CA VAL A 404 28.90 -5.62 20.31
C VAL A 404 28.18 -4.75 21.34
N GLY A 405 26.88 -5.01 21.53
CA GLY A 405 26.08 -4.45 22.61
C GLY A 405 25.64 -2.99 22.40
N ALA A 406 24.32 -2.78 22.35
CA ALA A 406 23.67 -1.47 22.24
C ALA A 406 24.25 -0.45 23.22
N SER A 407 24.49 0.81 22.82
CA SER A 407 23.46 1.86 22.71
C SER A 407 24.11 3.23 22.32
N GLY A 408 23.36 4.29 21.92
CA GLY A 408 23.84 5.59 21.34
C GLY A 408 23.02 6.88 21.68
N ARG A 409 23.50 8.03 22.27
CA ARG A 409 22.64 9.24 22.58
C ARG A 409 23.02 10.61 21.93
N MET A 410 22.07 11.17 21.16
CA MET A 410 21.64 12.56 20.81
C MET A 410 22.55 13.81 20.98
N PHE A 411 22.66 14.63 19.91
CA PHE A 411 23.03 16.07 19.96
C PHE A 411 21.79 16.99 19.92
N LYS A 412 21.83 18.09 20.69
CA LYS A 412 20.71 19.03 20.95
C LYS A 412 21.00 20.46 20.45
N ARG A 413 20.06 21.00 19.66
CA ARG A 413 19.65 22.41 19.36
C ARG A 413 19.20 22.49 17.90
N SER A 414 18.07 23.03 17.45
CA SER A 414 16.96 23.90 17.90
C SER A 414 15.99 23.41 19.01
N LYS A 415 14.96 24.18 19.29
CA LYS A 415 14.20 24.24 20.55
C LYS A 415 13.25 23.05 20.77
N PRO A 416 12.77 22.80 22.01
CA PRO A 416 11.55 22.01 22.21
C PRO A 416 10.40 22.70 21.44
N GLY A 417 9.97 22.09 20.32
CA GLY A 417 8.95 22.62 19.42
C GLY A 417 9.40 22.96 17.99
N GLU A 418 10.69 22.91 17.65
CA GLU A 418 11.21 23.25 16.31
C GLU A 418 12.19 22.17 15.79
N TYR A 419 11.66 21.09 15.21
CA TYR A 419 12.42 20.22 14.33
C TYR A 419 11.52 19.55 13.30
N ASP A 420 11.72 19.94 12.04
CA ASP A 420 11.40 19.19 10.85
C ASP A 420 12.45 18.08 10.68
N VAL A 421 12.05 16.91 10.18
CA VAL A 421 12.95 15.77 10.06
C VAL A 421 13.22 15.52 8.56
N PHE A 422 14.50 15.48 8.16
CA PHE A 422 14.95 15.38 6.75
C PHE A 422 15.49 13.97 6.47
N PHE A 423 15.20 13.35 5.32
CA PHE A 423 15.38 11.88 5.19
C PHE A 423 16.24 11.38 4.04
N LEU A 424 16.32 12.05 2.89
CA LEU A 424 17.23 11.63 1.82
C LEU A 424 17.64 12.85 1.01
N GLU A 425 18.94 13.07 0.83
CA GLU A 425 19.48 14.08 -0.09
C GLU A 425 20.14 13.36 -1.27
N LEU A 426 19.63 13.63 -2.48
CA LEU A 426 20.33 13.33 -3.72
C LEU A 426 21.08 14.59 -4.14
N GLN A 427 22.40 14.55 -4.08
CA GLN A 427 23.26 15.66 -4.45
C GLN A 427 23.96 15.35 -5.77
N CYS A 428 23.61 16.11 -6.81
CA CYS A 428 24.38 16.20 -8.04
C CYS A 428 25.52 17.19 -7.78
N HIS A 429 26.76 16.71 -7.71
CA HIS A 429 27.89 17.52 -7.23
C HIS A 429 28.02 18.86 -7.97
N GLY A 430 27.80 19.96 -7.25
CA GLY A 430 27.89 21.33 -7.79
C GLY A 430 26.76 21.73 -8.74
N ILE A 431 25.65 20.98 -8.74
CA ILE A 431 24.56 21.12 -9.72
C ILE A 431 23.23 21.32 -8.97
N ALA A 432 22.72 20.30 -8.28
CA ALA A 432 21.41 20.34 -7.64
C ALA A 432 21.36 19.44 -6.41
N LYS A 433 20.36 19.68 -5.56
CA LYS A 433 20.01 18.91 -4.38
C LYS A 433 18.52 18.62 -4.38
N VAL A 434 18.16 17.36 -4.29
CA VAL A 434 16.78 16.90 -4.05
C VAL A 434 16.69 16.43 -2.61
N ARG A 435 15.71 16.91 -1.85
CA ARG A 435 15.51 16.54 -0.44
C ARG A 435 14.10 16.02 -0.22
N TRP A 436 14.01 14.79 0.27
CA TRP A 436 12.75 14.25 0.79
C TRP A 436 12.67 14.49 2.30
N THR A 437 11.61 15.15 2.74
CA THR A 437 11.36 15.49 4.14
C THR A 437 10.24 14.60 4.66
N PHE A 438 10.47 13.88 5.76
CA PHE A 438 9.44 13.09 6.43
C PHE A 438 9.16 13.65 7.82
N VAL A 439 7.99 13.41 8.37
CA VAL A 439 7.67 13.82 9.74
C VAL A 439 7.07 12.65 10.51
N PRO A 440 7.33 12.54 11.81
CA PRO A 440 6.62 11.59 12.66
C PRO A 440 5.10 11.80 12.56
N ARG A 441 4.34 10.70 12.63
CA ARG A 441 2.86 10.71 12.61
C ARG A 441 2.24 11.78 13.50
N ASP A 442 2.82 11.95 14.69
CA ASP A 442 2.31 12.80 15.76
C ASP A 442 2.93 14.21 15.77
N SER A 443 3.62 14.58 14.69
CA SER A 443 4.27 15.90 14.59
C SER A 443 3.23 17.03 14.57
N PRO A 444 3.34 18.04 15.46
CA PRO A 444 2.44 19.20 15.48
C PRO A 444 2.55 20.06 14.21
N HIS A 445 3.62 19.91 13.42
CA HIS A 445 3.87 20.61 12.16
C HIS A 445 3.14 20.01 10.96
N ARG A 446 2.41 18.88 11.11
CA ARG A 446 1.48 18.34 10.09
C ARG A 446 0.33 19.30 9.74
N LYS A 447 0.18 20.42 10.44
CA LYS A 447 -0.95 21.37 10.33
C LYS A 447 -0.85 22.39 9.17
N LYS A 448 -0.01 22.18 8.15
CA LYS A 448 0.06 23.06 6.98
C LYS A 448 -0.24 22.32 5.71
#